data_AF-A0A7W0NA96-F1
#
_entry.id   AF-A0A7W0NA96-F1
#
_cell.length_a   1.000
_cell.length_b   1.000
_cell.length_c   1.000
_cell.angle_alpha   90.00
_cell.angle_beta   90.00
_cell.angle_gamma   90.00
#
_symmetry.space_group_name_H-M   'P 1'
#
loop_
_entity.id
_entity.type
_entity.pdbx_description
1 polymer ?
#
loop_
_entity_poly.entity_id
_entity_poly.type
_entity_poly.pdbx_seq_one_letter_code
_entity_poly.pdbx_strand_id
1 'polypeptide(L)' 'MKTKKEKNIQSIENFKSELNEPRWSVVAFKGVVEKDLTYMDATAKMKKLVAEKIPGLCIVTNEASEKPAL' A
#
# COMPACT_ATOMS: atom_id res chain seq x y z
N MET A 1 18.24 13.61 -39.97
CA MET A 1 18.78 12.51 -39.12
C MET A 1 18.50 12.86 -37.66
N LYS A 2 17.97 11.91 -36.89
CA LYS A 2 17.37 12.12 -35.57
C LYS A 2 18.47 12.16 -34.50
N THR A 3 18.56 13.23 -33.72
CA THR A 3 19.24 13.23 -32.42
C THR A 3 18.38 13.97 -31.42
N LYS A 4 17.61 13.23 -30.62
CA LYS A 4 16.90 13.82 -29.48
C LYS A 4 16.80 12.81 -28.34
N LYS A 5 17.22 13.29 -27.17
CA LYS A 5 17.08 12.75 -25.81
C LYS A 5 18.09 11.68 -25.40
N GLU A 6 19.31 12.13 -25.09
CA GLU A 6 19.96 11.68 -23.86
C GLU A 6 19.07 12.08 -22.68
N LYS A 7 18.38 11.08 -22.12
CA LYS A 7 17.66 11.23 -20.86
C LYS A 7 18.69 11.18 -19.74
N ASN A 8 18.77 12.30 -19.05
CA ASN A 8 19.53 12.55 -17.84
C ASN A 8 19.37 11.42 -16.81
N ILE A 9 20.45 10.68 -16.56
CA ILE A 9 20.59 9.71 -15.47
C ILE A 9 21.01 10.51 -14.23
N GLN A 10 20.06 11.22 -13.62
CA GLN A 10 20.26 11.84 -12.31
C GLN A 10 19.37 11.13 -11.28
N SER A 11 20.05 10.53 -10.30
CA SER A 11 19.52 10.09 -9.00
C SER A 11 18.76 8.76 -8.95
N ILE A 12 19.50 7.65 -9.06
CA ILE A 12 19.05 6.29 -8.66
C ILE A 12 19.48 5.97 -7.20
N GLU A 13 20.22 6.87 -6.55
CA GLU A 13 20.59 6.70 -5.15
C GLU A 13 19.43 7.20 -4.27
N ASN A 14 18.86 6.27 -3.49
CA ASN A 14 17.84 6.46 -2.44
C ASN A 14 16.34 6.33 -2.76
N PHE A 15 15.94 5.63 -3.83
CA PHE A 15 14.52 5.29 -4.05
C PHE A 15 14.03 4.22 -3.05
N LYS A 16 13.80 4.59 -1.79
CA LYS A 16 13.00 3.75 -0.88
C LYS A 16 11.59 3.69 -1.46
N SER A 17 11.21 2.51 -1.94
CA SER A 17 9.85 2.27 -2.45
C SER A 17 8.83 2.57 -1.35
N GLU A 18 7.80 3.36 -1.67
CA GLU A 18 6.67 3.66 -0.77
C GLU A 18 5.96 2.37 -0.28
N LEU A 19 6.12 1.25 -0.99
CA LEU A 19 5.61 -0.05 -0.58
C LEU A 19 6.27 -0.59 0.69
N ASN A 20 7.49 -0.16 0.98
CA ASN A 20 8.25 -0.57 2.16
C ASN A 20 8.03 0.37 3.35
N GLU A 21 7.26 1.44 3.18
CA GLU A 21 6.93 2.37 4.24
C GLU A 21 5.74 1.85 5.07
N PRO A 22 5.74 2.05 6.40
CA PRO A 22 4.64 1.69 7.28
C PRO A 22 3.47 2.68 7.14
N ARG A 23 2.86 2.72 5.94
CA ARG A 23 1.79 3.66 5.58
C ARG A 23 0.52 2.98 5.08
N TRP A 24 0.49 1.65 5.12
CA TRP A 24 -0.60 0.83 4.61
C TRP A 24 -1.46 0.30 5.75
N SER A 25 -2.75 0.18 5.48
CA SER A 25 -3.76 -0.30 6.40
C SER A 25 -4.62 -1.36 5.72
N VAL A 26 -5.00 -2.39 6.48
CA VAL A 26 -6.01 -3.36 6.05
C VAL A 26 -7.34 -2.98 6.68
N VAL A 27 -8.34 -2.76 5.85
CA VAL A 27 -9.70 -2.44 6.26
C VAL A 27 -10.65 -3.57 5.89
N ALA A 28 -11.66 -3.80 6.72
CA ALA A 28 -12.80 -4.66 6.46
C ALA A 28 -14.07 -3.82 6.45
N PHE A 29 -15.21 -4.43 6.11
CA PHE A 29 -16.51 -3.75 6.17
C PHE A 29 -16.81 -3.15 7.55
N LYS A 30 -16.35 -3.79 8.63
CA LYS A 30 -16.55 -3.33 10.01
C LYS A 30 -15.60 -2.20 10.44
N GLY A 31 -14.67 -1.79 9.58
CA GLY A 31 -13.68 -0.76 9.86
C GLY A 31 -12.24 -1.26 9.72
N VAL A 32 -11.31 -0.51 10.32
CA VAL A 32 -9.88 -0.80 10.22
C VAL A 32 -9.51 -2.02 11.04
N VAL A 33 -8.82 -2.98 10.41
CA VAL A 33 -8.33 -4.20 11.06
C VAL A 33 -6.91 -3.98 11.59
N GLU A 34 -6.06 -3.30 10.81
CA GLU A 34 -4.67 -3.04 11.17
C GLU A 34 -4.12 -1.84 10.35
N LYS A 35 -3.19 -1.07 10.93
CA LYS A 35 -2.57 0.12 10.34
C LYS A 35 -1.04 0.05 10.42
N ASP A 36 -0.37 1.01 9.78
CA ASP A 36 1.08 1.23 9.86
C ASP A 36 1.89 0.02 9.37
N LEU A 37 1.35 -0.69 8.39
CA LEU A 37 1.98 -1.84 7.77
C LEU A 37 2.80 -1.42 6.55
N THR A 38 3.85 -2.19 6.25
CA THR A 38 4.37 -2.22 4.88
C THR A 38 3.34 -2.87 3.96
N TYR A 39 3.43 -2.62 2.66
CA TYR A 39 2.52 -3.26 1.70
C TYR A 39 2.64 -4.79 1.77
N MET A 40 3.87 -5.31 1.99
CA MET A 40 4.10 -6.74 2.14
C MET A 40 3.37 -7.31 3.36
N ASP A 41 3.46 -6.64 4.51
CA ASP A 41 2.77 -7.08 5.73
C ASP A 41 1.25 -6.98 5.57
N ALA A 42 0.75 -5.91 4.94
CA ALA A 42 -0.67 -5.74 4.62
C ALA A 42 -1.20 -6.87 3.74
N THR A 43 -0.44 -7.30 2.71
CA THR A 43 -0.85 -8.44 1.87
C THR A 43 -0.83 -9.77 2.63
N ALA A 44 0.15 -9.98 3.50
CA ALA A 44 0.20 -11.18 4.34
C ALA A 44 -1.00 -11.23 5.30
N LYS A 45 -1.35 -10.09 5.90
CA LYS A 45 -2.53 -9.96 6.76
C LYS A 45 -3.82 -10.19 5.98
N MET A 46 -3.96 -9.59 4.80
CA MET A 46 -5.13 -9.78 3.94
C MET A 46 -5.33 -11.26 3.57
N LYS A 47 -4.26 -11.99 3.23
CA LYS A 47 -4.34 -13.44 2.96
C LYS A 47 -4.88 -14.24 4.15
N LYS A 48 -4.44 -13.92 5.38
CA LYS A 48 -4.96 -14.56 6.60
C LYS A 48 -6.45 -14.30 6.79
N LEU A 49 -6.88 -13.05 6.63
CA LEU A 49 -8.28 -12.65 6.79
C LEU A 49 -9.20 -13.23 5.69
N VAL A 50 -8.68 -13.38 4.47
CA VAL A 50 -9.38 -14.10 3.39
C VAL A 50 -9.59 -15.56 3.76
N ALA A 51 -8.58 -16.22 4.34
CA ALA A 51 -8.71 -17.60 4.82
C ALA A 51 -9.74 -17.73 5.97
N GLU A 52 -9.89 -16.69 6.79
CA GLU A 52 -10.92 -16.56 7.83
C GLU A 52 -12.30 -16.17 7.28
N LYS A 53 -12.44 -16.02 5.94
CA LYS A 53 -13.68 -15.64 5.25
C LYS A 53 -14.24 -14.27 5.67
N ILE A 54 -13.37 -13.33 6.04
CA ILE A 54 -13.78 -11.95 6.35
C ILE A 54 -14.14 -11.22 5.05
N PRO A 55 -15.36 -10.71 4.89
CA PRO A 55 -15.78 -9.99 3.70
C PRO A 55 -15.32 -8.51 3.70
N GLY A 56 -15.27 -7.91 2.51
CA GLY A 56 -15.03 -6.46 2.36
C GLY A 56 -13.60 -6.03 2.70
N LEU A 57 -12.61 -6.90 2.47
CA LEU A 57 -11.20 -6.61 2.75
C LEU A 57 -10.60 -5.72 1.65
N CYS A 58 -9.93 -4.64 2.04
CA CYS A 58 -9.14 -3.78 1.16
C CYS A 58 -7.83 -3.37 1.83
N ILE A 59 -6.78 -3.17 1.02
CA ILE A 59 -5.55 -2.51 1.46
C ILE A 59 -5.62 -1.06 0.99
N VAL A 60 -5.49 -0.13 1.92
CA VAL A 60 -5.55 1.31 1.66
C VAL A 60 -4.40 2.01 2.36
N THR A 61 -4.16 3.29 2.07
CA THR A 61 -3.23 4.10 2.87
C THR A 61 -3.83 4.41 4.24
N ASN A 62 -2.98 4.69 5.23
CA ASN A 62 -3.40 5.11 6.56
C ASN A 62 -4.38 6.30 6.51
N GLU A 63 -4.10 7.30 5.69
CA GLU A 63 -4.96 8.47 5.48
C GLU A 63 -6.36 8.05 4.97
N ALA A 64 -6.44 7.13 4.02
CA ALA A 64 -7.71 6.65 3.51
C ALA A 64 -8.48 5.81 4.55
N SER A 65 -7.78 5.13 5.46
CA SER A 65 -8.38 4.33 6.54
C SER A 65 -9.06 5.16 7.63
N GLU A 66 -8.75 6.46 7.73
CA GLU A 66 -9.32 7.37 8.72
C GLU A 66 -10.65 8.00 8.27
N LYS A 67 -10.99 7.85 6.99
CA LYS A 67 -12.27 8.33 6.48
C LYS A 67 -13.35 7.36 6.95
N PRO A 68 -14.41 7.83 7.64
CA PRO A 68 -15.53 6.98 8.01
C PRO A 68 -16.13 6.38 6.73
N ALA A 69 -16.35 5.08 6.74
CA ALA A 69 -17.15 4.43 5.71
C ALA A 69 -18.53 5.12 5.70
N LEU A 70 -18.90 5.70 4.56
CA LEU A 70 -20.17 6.41 4.34
C LEU A 70 -21.38 5.51 4.59
#